data_AF-A0A2B4SWA5-F1
#
_entry.id   AF-A0A2B4SWA5-F1
#
_cell.length_a   1.000
_cell.length_b   1.000
_cell.length_c   1.000
_cell.angle_alpha   90.00
_cell.angle_beta   90.00
_cell.angle_gamma   90.00
#
_symmetry.space_group_name_H-M   'P 1'
#
loop_
_entity.id
_entity.type
_entity.pdbx_description
1 polymer ?
#
loop_
_entity_poly.entity_id
_entity_poly.type
_entity_poly.pdbx_seq_one_letter_code
_entity_poly.pdbx_strand_id
1 'polypeptide(L)'
;MREMFSDMPFMYGMVAVVVGVAVSFVSVVVVGRFQNVLPQEINKRSEKYLTHEELTKLMEWKLTRGKFRPRLTQLVQTNTSETVKEVTCNAFKCLPDVKLAITELTTLKAVGPGTASAILCAGCHQVPFMADEAIQAIPGFGKIDYTLKFYLQYLDKIRSCLKKLLNKDPKGEWNEHKIELCLWTHVVGQKFAPELFNNKTLMKRKRATTDDESQETPKKTKSLDLTTNGSVKKMEKRGFSDYFTSTITETLEKDPQRDVSTIEVDLKLSTLKPIHAQLLMSIYEFLQGEKGRKVLLNGWKAAGITEAVESARKWRIPTLDPFMP
;
A
#
# COMPACT_ATOMS: atom_id res chain seq x y z
N MET A 1 -30.64 14.19 17.83
CA MET A 1 -30.06 14.57 16.51
C MET A 1 -28.62 15.09 16.56
N ARG A 2 -28.14 15.69 17.66
CA ARG A 2 -26.74 16.16 17.78
C ARG A 2 -25.74 15.08 18.27
N GLU A 3 -26.24 13.99 18.84
CA GLU A 3 -25.42 12.86 19.35
C GLU A 3 -25.45 11.60 18.46
N MET A 4 -26.21 11.59 17.36
CA MET A 4 -26.20 10.51 16.36
C MET A 4 -25.06 10.63 15.33
N PHE A 5 -24.25 11.68 15.42
CA PHE A 5 -23.10 11.94 14.54
C PHE A 5 -21.76 11.48 15.13
N SER A 6 -21.78 10.81 16.30
CA SER A 6 -20.59 10.30 16.99
C SER A 6 -20.11 8.96 16.43
N ASP A 7 -21.03 8.08 16.03
CA ASP A 7 -20.70 6.70 15.73
C ASP A 7 -21.54 6.19 14.56
N MET A 8 -20.87 5.69 13.50
CA MET A 8 -21.35 5.39 12.14
C MET A 8 -21.23 6.57 11.17
N PRO A 9 -20.93 6.36 9.88
CA PRO A 9 -19.83 5.68 9.25
C PRO A 9 -19.14 6.71 8.36
N PHE A 10 -18.21 7.44 8.97
CA PHE A 10 -17.08 8.17 8.36
C PHE A 10 -16.15 7.23 7.53
N MET A 11 -16.63 6.03 7.18
CA MET A 11 -15.91 4.76 6.99
C MET A 11 -15.97 4.22 5.56
N TYR A 12 -16.76 4.81 4.64
CA TYR A 12 -16.89 4.27 3.27
C TYR A 12 -16.69 5.31 2.14
N GLY A 13 -16.87 6.60 2.40
CA GLY A 13 -16.72 7.66 1.38
C GLY A 13 -15.29 8.21 1.20
N MET A 14 -14.48 8.23 2.27
CA MET A 14 -13.02 8.35 2.12
C MET A 14 -12.53 7.20 1.23
N VAL A 15 -13.12 6.01 1.36
CA VAL A 15 -12.55 4.77 0.84
C VAL A 15 -12.36 4.75 -0.66
N ALA A 16 -13.08 5.43 -1.56
CA ALA A 16 -12.77 5.25 -3.01
C ALA A 16 -11.66 6.17 -3.57
N VAL A 17 -11.58 7.44 -3.12
CA VAL A 17 -10.49 8.37 -3.52
C VAL A 17 -9.28 8.22 -2.59
N VAL A 18 -9.51 7.81 -1.34
CA VAL A 18 -8.50 7.19 -0.45
C VAL A 18 -8.19 5.76 -0.93
N VAL A 19 -8.95 5.08 -1.79
CA VAL A 19 -8.47 3.84 -2.43
C VAL A 19 -7.63 4.15 -3.66
N GLY A 20 -7.82 5.25 -4.39
CA GLY A 20 -6.83 5.63 -5.42
C GLY A 20 -5.54 6.20 -4.81
N VAL A 21 -5.70 7.28 -4.04
CA VAL A 21 -4.59 8.01 -3.40
C VAL A 21 -4.07 7.27 -2.19
N ALA A 22 -4.90 6.55 -1.45
CA ALA A 22 -4.45 5.67 -0.36
C ALA A 22 -4.46 4.17 -0.71
N VAL A 23 -4.73 3.67 -1.91
CA VAL A 23 -3.94 2.48 -2.34
C VAL A 23 -2.53 2.93 -2.64
N SER A 24 -2.30 4.16 -3.12
CA SER A 24 -0.95 4.71 -3.20
C SER A 24 -0.37 5.11 -1.83
N PHE A 25 -1.15 5.67 -0.89
CA PHE A 25 -0.77 6.11 0.47
C PHE A 25 -0.88 5.01 1.52
N VAL A 26 -1.85 4.09 1.50
CA VAL A 26 -1.84 2.84 2.31
C VAL A 26 -0.83 1.88 1.71
N SER A 27 -0.60 1.81 0.39
CA SER A 27 0.63 1.13 -0.06
C SER A 27 1.85 1.90 0.41
N VAL A 28 1.97 3.23 0.32
CA VAL A 28 3.16 3.96 0.80
C VAL A 28 3.30 3.96 2.34
N VAL A 29 2.21 3.89 3.11
CA VAL A 29 2.18 3.89 4.59
C VAL A 29 2.27 2.48 5.14
N VAL A 30 1.69 1.47 4.48
CA VAL A 30 1.81 0.05 4.87
C VAL A 30 3.12 -0.54 4.32
N VAL A 31 3.51 -0.25 3.07
CA VAL A 31 4.89 -0.50 2.58
C VAL A 31 5.88 0.32 3.39
N GLY A 32 5.61 1.60 3.68
CA GLY A 32 6.48 2.42 4.53
C GLY A 32 6.57 1.90 5.96
N ARG A 33 5.49 1.38 6.55
CA ARG A 33 5.52 0.74 7.87
C ARG A 33 6.32 -0.55 7.82
N PHE A 34 6.15 -1.40 6.82
CA PHE A 34 6.92 -2.64 6.71
C PHE A 34 8.40 -2.40 6.38
N GLN A 35 8.72 -1.39 5.56
CA GLN A 35 10.08 -1.11 5.09
C GLN A 35 10.87 -0.20 6.04
N ASN A 36 10.20 0.69 6.77
CA ASN A 36 10.87 1.71 7.60
C ASN A 36 10.56 1.55 9.09
N VAL A 37 9.32 1.28 9.49
CA VAL A 37 8.92 1.28 10.91
C VAL A 37 9.13 -0.08 11.58
N LEU A 38 8.63 -1.16 11.00
CA LEU A 38 8.72 -2.50 11.56
C LEU A 38 10.18 -2.97 11.74
N PRO A 39 11.11 -2.71 10.79
CA PRO A 39 12.50 -3.06 10.99
C PRO A 39 13.15 -2.27 12.12
N GLN A 40 12.81 -1.00 12.29
CA GLN A 40 13.30 -0.19 13.40
C GLN A 40 12.78 -0.73 14.74
N GLU A 41 11.49 -1.05 14.83
CA GLU A 41 10.88 -1.60 16.06
C GLU A 41 11.44 -2.98 16.43
N ILE A 42 11.69 -3.86 15.44
CA ILE A 42 12.32 -5.16 15.69
C ILE A 42 13.77 -4.97 16.16
N ASN A 43 14.53 -4.05 15.56
CA ASN A 43 15.94 -3.83 15.90
C ASN A 43 16.14 -3.05 17.21
N LYS A 44 15.14 -2.29 17.68
CA LYS A 44 15.18 -1.63 19.00
C LYS A 44 15.02 -2.60 20.18
N ARG A 45 14.48 -3.79 19.94
CA ARG A 45 14.25 -4.81 20.98
C ARG A 45 15.57 -5.50 21.33
N SER A 46 15.72 -5.90 22.59
CA SER A 46 16.87 -6.69 23.05
C SER A 46 16.95 -8.04 22.35
N GLU A 47 15.80 -8.69 22.16
CA GLU A 47 15.64 -9.86 21.29
C GLU A 47 14.73 -9.53 20.11
N LYS A 48 15.10 -9.97 18.92
CA LYS A 48 14.28 -9.79 17.71
C LYS A 48 13.09 -10.77 17.76
N TYR A 49 11.87 -10.25 17.69
CA TYR A 49 10.64 -11.03 17.58
C TYR A 49 9.52 -10.15 17.00
N LEU A 50 8.40 -10.74 16.60
CA LEU A 50 7.17 -10.02 16.22
C LEU A 50 6.09 -10.22 17.29
N THR A 51 5.26 -9.20 17.50
CA THR A 51 4.01 -9.36 18.24
C THR A 51 2.92 -9.97 17.36
N HIS A 52 1.84 -10.48 17.96
CA HIS A 52 0.67 -10.97 17.23
C HIS A 52 0.07 -9.91 16.30
N GLU A 53 -0.04 -8.67 16.79
CA GLU A 53 -0.52 -7.52 16.02
C GLU A 53 0.38 -7.22 14.82
N GLU A 54 1.71 -7.26 15.02
CA GLU A 54 2.69 -7.06 13.95
C GLU A 54 2.62 -8.16 12.89
N LEU A 55 2.49 -9.42 13.30
CA LEU A 55 2.32 -10.54 12.39
C LEU A 55 1.02 -10.41 11.56
N THR A 56 -0.07 -10.00 12.20
CA THR A 56 -1.37 -9.80 11.53
C THR A 56 -1.26 -8.69 10.49
N LYS A 57 -0.69 -7.54 10.86
CA LYS A 57 -0.46 -6.41 9.94
C LYS A 57 0.51 -6.76 8.80
N LEU A 58 1.55 -7.54 9.09
CA LEU A 58 2.49 -8.04 8.06
C LEU A 58 1.77 -8.95 7.07
N MET A 59 0.86 -9.81 7.53
CA MET A 59 0.05 -10.66 6.65
C MET A 59 -0.87 -9.82 5.76
N GLU A 60 -1.57 -8.84 6.34
CA GLU A 60 -2.43 -7.91 5.58
C GLU A 60 -1.64 -7.19 4.47
N TRP A 61 -0.48 -6.64 4.82
CA TRP A 61 0.45 -6.04 3.86
C TRP A 61 0.90 -7.02 2.78
N LYS A 62 1.34 -8.22 3.16
CA LYS A 62 1.82 -9.22 2.21
C LYS A 62 0.74 -9.59 1.19
N LEU A 63 -0.52 -9.63 1.62
CA LEU A 63 -1.66 -9.92 0.73
C LEU A 63 -1.98 -8.77 -0.23
N THR A 64 -1.50 -7.54 0.01
CA THR A 64 -1.58 -6.45 -0.97
C THR A 64 -0.49 -6.53 -2.04
N ARG A 65 0.64 -7.18 -1.74
CA ARG A 65 1.80 -7.36 -2.64
C ARG A 65 1.70 -8.57 -3.57
N GLY A 66 0.66 -9.42 -3.46
CA GLY A 66 0.58 -10.66 -4.24
C GLY A 66 -0.85 -11.16 -4.42
N LYS A 67 -1.00 -12.47 -4.69
CA LYS A 67 -2.33 -13.08 -4.88
C LYS A 67 -3.16 -12.98 -3.59
N PHE A 68 -4.25 -12.22 -3.65
CA PHE A 68 -5.16 -12.03 -2.52
C PHE A 68 -5.78 -13.37 -2.07
N ARG A 69 -5.65 -13.68 -0.77
CA ARG A 69 -6.10 -14.94 -0.14
C ARG A 69 -6.71 -14.64 1.23
N PRO A 70 -7.99 -14.23 1.30
CA PRO A 70 -8.60 -13.69 2.52
C PRO A 70 -8.64 -14.69 3.70
N ARG A 71 -8.65 -15.99 3.41
CA ARG A 71 -8.62 -17.06 4.43
C ARG A 71 -7.33 -17.08 5.25
N LEU A 72 -6.21 -16.57 4.72
CA LEU A 72 -4.92 -16.53 5.43
C LEU A 72 -4.94 -15.51 6.58
N THR A 73 -5.63 -14.38 6.42
CA THR A 73 -5.76 -13.36 7.48
C THR A 73 -6.53 -13.90 8.68
N GLN A 74 -7.62 -14.65 8.44
CA GLN A 74 -8.37 -15.28 9.53
C GLN A 74 -7.54 -16.37 10.21
N LEU A 75 -6.79 -17.17 9.43
CA LEU A 75 -6.00 -18.26 9.97
C LEU A 75 -4.79 -17.77 10.77
N VAL A 76 -4.12 -16.68 10.36
CA VAL A 76 -2.97 -16.14 11.11
C VAL A 76 -3.38 -15.60 12.48
N GLN A 77 -4.61 -15.07 12.60
CA GLN A 77 -5.17 -14.59 13.87
C GLN A 77 -5.40 -15.70 14.89
N THR A 78 -5.49 -16.97 14.46
CA THR A 78 -5.66 -18.12 15.36
C THR A 78 -4.39 -18.57 16.09
N ASN A 79 -3.24 -17.98 15.76
CA ASN A 79 -2.02 -18.17 16.56
C ASN A 79 -2.13 -17.35 17.85
N THR A 80 -1.58 -17.85 18.96
CA THR A 80 -1.53 -17.12 20.23
C THR A 80 -0.36 -16.14 20.25
N SER A 81 -0.46 -15.10 21.08
CA SER A 81 0.61 -14.09 21.21
C SER A 81 1.93 -14.67 21.69
N GLU A 82 1.86 -15.66 22.58
CA GLU A 82 3.00 -16.36 23.16
C GLU A 82 3.73 -17.17 22.09
N THR A 83 2.99 -18.00 21.32
CA THR A 83 3.57 -18.82 20.25
C THR A 83 4.16 -17.95 19.15
N VAL A 84 3.52 -16.84 18.76
CA VAL A 84 4.07 -15.92 17.76
C VAL A 84 5.41 -15.35 18.24
N LYS A 85 5.48 -14.88 19.49
CA LYS A 85 6.71 -14.31 20.05
C LYS A 85 7.82 -15.36 20.13
N GLU A 86 7.53 -16.54 20.66
CA GLU A 86 8.49 -17.63 20.84
C GLU A 86 9.07 -18.09 19.49
N VAL A 87 8.21 -18.47 18.54
CA VAL A 87 8.64 -18.99 17.24
C VAL A 87 9.41 -17.94 16.44
N THR A 88 8.96 -16.68 16.46
CA THR A 88 9.68 -15.61 15.73
C THR A 88 11.03 -15.30 16.39
N CYS A 89 11.12 -15.32 17.72
CA CYS A 89 12.39 -15.16 18.43
C CYS A 89 13.38 -16.27 18.08
N ASN A 90 12.94 -17.53 18.14
CA ASN A 90 13.77 -18.69 17.77
C ASN A 90 14.23 -18.60 16.31
N ALA A 91 13.34 -18.23 15.40
CA ALA A 91 13.67 -18.09 14.00
C ALA A 91 14.74 -17.02 13.74
N PHE A 92 14.68 -15.87 14.43
CA PHE A 92 15.74 -14.86 14.32
C PHE A 92 17.07 -15.33 14.90
N LYS A 93 17.06 -16.16 15.96
CA LYS A 93 18.27 -16.77 16.54
C LYS A 93 18.92 -17.80 15.61
N CYS A 94 18.16 -18.42 14.71
CA CYS A 94 18.69 -19.34 13.70
C CYS A 94 19.52 -18.65 12.60
N LEU A 95 19.44 -17.32 12.46
CA LEU A 95 20.24 -16.60 11.46
C LEU A 95 21.74 -16.66 11.81
N PRO A 96 22.64 -16.87 10.82
CA PRO A 96 22.43 -16.72 9.37
C PRO A 96 21.87 -17.95 8.63
N ASP A 97 21.50 -19.04 9.31
CA ASP A 97 20.87 -20.21 8.69
C ASP A 97 19.39 -19.93 8.36
N VAL A 98 19.18 -19.43 7.15
CA VAL A 98 17.85 -19.11 6.63
C VAL A 98 16.96 -20.34 6.47
N LYS A 99 17.53 -21.53 6.23
CA LYS A 99 16.75 -22.76 6.07
C LYS A 99 16.09 -23.12 7.40
N LEU A 100 16.87 -23.16 8.48
CA LEU A 100 16.36 -23.43 9.82
C LEU A 100 15.37 -22.35 10.27
N ALA A 101 15.69 -21.07 10.02
CA ALA A 101 14.81 -19.96 10.37
C ALA A 101 13.44 -20.05 9.69
N ILE A 102 13.39 -20.42 8.41
CA ILE A 102 12.10 -20.60 7.70
C ILE A 102 11.37 -21.84 8.21
N THR A 103 12.07 -22.96 8.44
CA THR A 103 11.46 -24.16 9.00
C THR A 103 10.77 -23.87 10.33
N GLU A 104 11.43 -23.12 11.22
CA GLU A 104 10.87 -22.66 12.49
C GLU A 104 9.60 -21.82 12.28
N LEU A 105 9.65 -20.80 11.40
CA LEU A 105 8.50 -19.93 11.12
C LEU A 105 7.32 -20.66 10.48
N THR A 106 7.58 -21.71 9.70
CA THR A 106 6.52 -22.49 9.05
C THR A 106 5.70 -23.37 10.00
N THR A 107 6.07 -23.42 11.29
CA THR A 107 5.24 -24.03 12.34
C THR A 107 4.00 -23.19 12.68
N LEU A 108 4.05 -21.87 12.41
CA LEU A 108 2.91 -20.97 12.62
C LEU A 108 1.80 -21.20 11.58
N LYS A 109 0.55 -21.12 12.04
CA LYS A 109 -0.61 -21.24 11.14
C LYS A 109 -0.62 -20.09 10.13
N ALA A 110 -0.91 -20.40 8.87
CA ALA A 110 -0.90 -19.48 7.73
C ALA A 110 0.47 -18.90 7.33
N VAL A 111 1.57 -19.34 7.96
CA VAL A 111 2.93 -18.90 7.62
C VAL A 111 3.61 -19.96 6.76
N GLY A 112 3.67 -19.72 5.45
CA GLY A 112 4.50 -20.51 4.53
C GLY A 112 5.84 -19.83 4.24
N PRO A 113 6.74 -20.42 3.42
CA PRO A 113 8.04 -19.84 3.05
C PRO A 113 7.97 -18.40 2.55
N GLY A 114 6.92 -18.04 1.80
CA GLY A 114 6.72 -16.66 1.37
C GLY A 114 6.42 -15.69 2.52
N THR A 115 5.64 -16.09 3.53
CA THR A 115 5.36 -15.23 4.70
C THR A 115 6.56 -15.25 5.67
N ALA A 116 7.18 -16.41 5.86
CA ALA A 116 8.38 -16.56 6.68
C ALA A 116 9.51 -15.65 6.19
N SER A 117 9.75 -15.60 4.87
CA SER A 117 10.76 -14.70 4.30
C SER A 117 10.41 -13.21 4.50
N ALA A 118 9.13 -12.82 4.53
CA ALA A 118 8.73 -11.45 4.88
C ALA A 118 9.05 -11.12 6.35
N ILE A 119 8.77 -12.06 7.27
CA ILE A 119 9.08 -11.91 8.70
C ILE A 119 10.59 -11.74 8.89
N LEU A 120 11.40 -12.61 8.28
CA LEU A 120 12.86 -12.55 8.39
C LEU A 120 13.42 -11.28 7.77
N CYS A 121 12.94 -10.91 6.58
CA CYS A 121 13.33 -9.69 5.88
C CYS A 121 13.09 -8.43 6.73
N ALA A 122 11.99 -8.38 7.49
CA ALA A 122 11.69 -7.25 8.37
C ALA A 122 12.73 -7.09 9.50
N GLY A 123 13.27 -8.19 10.04
CA GLY A 123 14.29 -8.13 11.11
C GLY A 123 15.74 -8.23 10.63
N CYS A 124 15.97 -8.62 9.37
CA CYS A 124 17.30 -8.84 8.79
C CYS A 124 17.28 -8.60 7.28
N HIS A 125 17.84 -7.47 6.82
CA HIS A 125 17.92 -7.12 5.39
C HIS A 125 18.86 -8.03 4.55
N GLN A 126 19.57 -8.97 5.19
CA GLN A 126 20.35 -10.02 4.49
C GLN A 126 19.47 -11.19 4.03
N VAL A 127 18.18 -11.20 4.42
CA VAL A 127 17.20 -12.18 3.97
C VAL A 127 16.23 -11.49 3.01
N PRO A 128 16.19 -11.86 1.72
CA PRO A 128 15.28 -11.25 0.75
C PRO A 128 13.85 -11.78 0.93
N PHE A 129 12.88 -10.91 0.74
CA PHE A 129 11.47 -11.28 0.68
C PHE A 129 11.17 -12.08 -0.60
N MET A 130 10.37 -13.14 -0.48
CA MET A 130 9.93 -13.92 -1.64
C MET A 130 8.72 -13.27 -2.34
N ALA A 131 8.94 -12.14 -3.03
CA ALA A 131 7.89 -11.52 -3.85
C ALA A 131 7.73 -12.24 -5.20
N ASP A 132 6.47 -12.46 -5.61
CA ASP A 132 6.15 -13.13 -6.88
C ASP A 132 6.72 -12.35 -8.07
N GLU A 133 6.64 -11.02 -8.06
CA GLU A 133 7.20 -10.15 -9.11
C GLU A 133 8.72 -10.19 -9.13
N ALA A 134 9.38 -10.23 -7.96
CA ALA A 134 10.83 -10.34 -7.90
C ALA A 134 11.32 -11.67 -8.49
N ILE A 135 10.56 -12.76 -8.30
CA ILE A 135 10.85 -14.06 -8.92
C ILE A 135 10.65 -14.00 -10.44
N GLN A 136 9.57 -13.37 -10.91
CA GLN A 136 9.30 -13.22 -12.34
C GLN A 136 10.39 -12.45 -13.09
N ALA A 137 11.05 -11.52 -12.41
CA ALA A 137 12.18 -10.77 -12.96
C ALA A 137 13.42 -11.64 -13.22
N ILE A 138 13.53 -12.82 -12.61
CA ILE A 138 14.69 -13.71 -12.74
C ILE A 138 14.52 -14.57 -14.02
N PRO A 139 15.39 -14.41 -15.03
CA PRO A 139 15.26 -15.15 -16.28
C PRO A 139 15.36 -16.67 -16.06
N GLY A 140 14.40 -17.41 -16.60
CA GLY A 140 14.41 -18.88 -16.60
C GLY A 140 14.20 -19.52 -15.21
N PHE A 141 13.72 -18.77 -14.21
CA PHE A 141 13.52 -19.31 -12.87
C PHE A 141 12.34 -20.30 -12.76
N GLY A 142 11.42 -20.25 -13.72
CA GLY A 142 10.32 -21.21 -13.85
C GLY A 142 9.03 -20.78 -13.12
N LYS A 143 8.10 -21.73 -12.98
CA LYS A 143 6.81 -21.49 -12.33
C LYS A 143 7.00 -21.32 -10.83
N ILE A 144 6.37 -20.28 -10.26
CA ILE A 144 6.43 -19.99 -8.82
C ILE A 144 5.85 -21.17 -8.02
N ASP A 145 6.65 -21.68 -7.09
CA ASP A 145 6.26 -22.66 -6.10
C ASP A 145 6.60 -22.13 -4.69
N TYR A 146 5.74 -22.37 -3.71
CA TYR A 146 5.88 -21.81 -2.35
C TYR A 146 6.50 -22.82 -1.38
N THR A 147 7.39 -23.68 -1.86
CA THR A 147 8.11 -24.66 -1.05
C THR A 147 9.44 -24.09 -0.53
N LEU A 148 9.94 -24.65 0.59
CA LEU A 148 11.24 -24.26 1.15
C LEU A 148 12.38 -24.44 0.14
N LYS A 149 12.36 -25.56 -0.61
CA LYS A 149 13.36 -25.83 -1.65
C LYS A 149 13.39 -24.74 -2.72
N PHE A 150 12.22 -24.30 -3.17
CA PHE A 150 12.11 -23.23 -4.16
C PHE A 150 12.62 -21.89 -3.61
N TYR A 151 12.30 -21.57 -2.35
CA TYR A 151 12.84 -20.36 -1.71
C TYR A 151 14.37 -20.38 -1.59
N LEU A 152 14.98 -21.52 -1.24
CA LEU A 152 16.44 -21.62 -1.16
C LEU A 152 17.11 -21.41 -2.53
N GLN A 153 16.52 -21.95 -3.60
CA GLN A 153 16.99 -21.68 -4.97
C GLN A 153 16.89 -20.20 -5.32
N TYR A 154 15.84 -19.52 -4.86
CA TYR A 154 15.65 -18.08 -5.07
C TYR A 154 16.71 -17.28 -4.32
N LEU A 155 16.94 -17.61 -3.05
CA LEU A 155 17.99 -17.01 -2.22
C LEU A 155 19.39 -17.14 -2.87
N ASP A 156 19.71 -18.32 -3.42
CA ASP A 156 20.98 -18.55 -4.11
C ASP A 156 21.14 -17.66 -5.35
N LYS A 157 20.07 -17.44 -6.12
CA LYS A 157 20.10 -16.52 -7.27
C LYS A 157 20.29 -15.07 -6.83
N ILE A 158 19.61 -14.63 -5.79
CA ILE A 158 19.78 -13.28 -5.24
C ILE A 158 21.21 -13.07 -4.73
N ARG A 159 21.77 -14.02 -3.97
CA ARG A 159 23.15 -13.96 -3.49
C ARG A 159 24.17 -14.00 -4.62
N SER A 160 23.92 -14.77 -5.68
CA SER A 160 24.76 -14.76 -6.89
C SER A 160 24.73 -13.40 -7.59
N CYS A 161 23.55 -12.76 -7.66
CA CYS A 161 23.39 -11.41 -8.19
C CYS A 161 24.12 -10.37 -7.33
N LEU A 162 23.99 -10.47 -6.00
CA LEU A 162 24.67 -9.59 -5.04
C LEU A 162 26.18 -9.60 -5.22
N LYS A 163 26.79 -10.78 -5.32
CA LYS A 163 28.23 -10.91 -5.57
C LYS A 163 28.65 -10.23 -6.87
N LYS A 164 27.86 -10.37 -7.94
CA LYS A 164 28.14 -9.71 -9.23
C LYS A 164 27.99 -8.19 -9.16
N LEU A 165 26.99 -7.70 -8.42
CA LEU A 165 26.75 -6.26 -8.25
C LEU A 165 27.84 -5.61 -7.40
N LEU A 166 28.21 -6.20 -6.26
CA LEU A 166 29.31 -5.70 -5.43
C LEU A 166 30.64 -5.65 -6.18
N ASN A 167 30.90 -6.59 -7.10
CA ASN A 167 32.10 -6.53 -7.95
C ASN A 167 32.07 -5.38 -8.97
N LYS A 168 30.89 -4.98 -9.44
CA LYS A 168 30.72 -3.90 -10.44
C LYS A 168 30.56 -2.52 -9.82
N ASP A 169 29.97 -2.47 -8.64
CA ASP A 169 29.72 -1.27 -7.85
C ASP A 169 30.13 -1.52 -6.39
N PRO A 170 31.45 -1.51 -6.10
CA PRO A 170 31.95 -1.80 -4.75
C PRO A 170 31.56 -0.74 -3.71
N LYS A 171 31.17 0.47 -4.17
CA LYS A 171 30.74 1.57 -3.31
C LYS A 171 29.24 1.54 -3.01
N GLY A 172 28.47 0.71 -3.74
CA GLY A 172 27.06 0.56 -3.51
C GLY A 172 26.77 -0.24 -2.25
N GLU A 173 25.89 0.28 -1.40
CA GLU A 173 25.41 -0.41 -0.19
C GLU A 173 24.40 -1.51 -0.53
N TRP A 174 24.77 -2.47 -1.38
CA TRP A 174 23.89 -3.55 -1.83
C TRP A 174 23.70 -4.61 -0.75
N ASN A 175 22.47 -5.10 -0.60
CA ASN A 175 22.13 -6.28 0.21
C ASN A 175 21.06 -7.11 -0.51
N GLU A 176 20.78 -8.31 -0.02
CA GLU A 176 19.81 -9.22 -0.62
C GLU A 176 18.43 -8.58 -0.77
N HIS A 177 17.96 -7.85 0.25
CA HIS A 177 16.68 -7.16 0.22
C HIS A 177 16.60 -6.03 -0.82
N LYS A 178 17.64 -5.20 -0.96
CA LYS A 178 17.70 -4.14 -1.98
C LYS A 178 17.66 -4.72 -3.40
N ILE A 179 18.23 -5.91 -3.61
CA ILE A 179 18.15 -6.60 -4.91
C ILE A 179 16.73 -7.08 -5.17
N GLU A 180 16.07 -7.69 -4.18
CA GLU A 180 14.65 -8.06 -4.27
C GLU A 180 13.79 -6.84 -4.65
N LEU A 181 13.95 -5.73 -3.95
CA LEU A 181 13.20 -4.50 -4.21
C LEU A 181 13.46 -3.96 -5.62
N CYS A 182 14.70 -4.04 -6.10
CA CYS A 182 15.06 -3.62 -7.46
C CYS A 182 14.35 -4.46 -8.52
N LEU A 183 14.39 -5.79 -8.37
CA LEU A 183 13.70 -6.73 -9.26
C LEU A 183 12.18 -6.54 -9.23
N TRP A 184 11.60 -6.39 -8.03
CA TRP A 184 10.18 -6.09 -7.87
C TRP A 184 9.81 -4.77 -8.55
N THR A 185 10.59 -3.70 -8.31
CA THR A 185 10.36 -2.36 -8.88
C THR A 185 10.42 -2.39 -10.40
N HIS A 186 11.32 -3.18 -10.99
CA HIS A 186 11.40 -3.35 -12.43
C HIS A 186 10.10 -3.92 -13.02
N VAL A 187 9.59 -5.02 -12.46
CA VAL A 187 8.38 -5.68 -12.96
C VAL A 187 7.13 -4.83 -12.74
N VAL A 188 7.00 -4.22 -11.55
CA VAL A 188 5.88 -3.32 -11.25
C VAL A 188 5.95 -2.06 -12.12
N GLY A 189 7.14 -1.50 -12.31
CA GLY A 189 7.38 -0.35 -13.17
C GLY A 189 7.00 -0.61 -14.62
N GLN A 190 7.36 -1.78 -15.17
CA GLN A 190 6.92 -2.17 -16.52
C GLN A 190 5.39 -2.29 -16.63
N LYS A 191 4.72 -2.75 -15.57
CA LYS A 191 3.27 -2.94 -15.56
C LYS A 191 2.49 -1.62 -15.50
N PHE A 192 2.96 -0.66 -14.71
CA PHE A 192 2.20 0.57 -14.41
C PHE A 192 2.77 1.84 -15.02
N ALA A 193 4.05 1.83 -15.42
CA ALA A 193 4.75 2.98 -16.01
C ALA A 193 5.72 2.53 -17.14
N PRO A 194 5.25 1.80 -18.16
CA PRO A 194 6.10 1.26 -19.23
C PRO A 194 6.88 2.35 -19.99
N GLU A 195 6.38 3.58 -20.02
CA GLU A 195 7.02 4.74 -20.63
C GLU A 195 8.37 5.10 -19.99
N LEU A 196 8.57 4.77 -18.70
CA LEU A 196 9.85 4.98 -18.00
C LEU A 196 10.91 3.96 -18.42
N PHE A 197 10.50 2.83 -19.00
CA PHE A 197 11.37 1.71 -19.37
C PHE A 197 11.58 1.60 -20.90
N ASN A 198 10.96 2.47 -21.69
CA ASN A 198 11.21 2.57 -23.14
C ASN A 198 12.53 3.31 -23.43
N ASN A 199 13.50 2.61 -24.02
CA ASN A 199 14.88 3.09 -24.27
C ASN A 199 15.03 4.41 -25.06
N LYS A 200 13.97 4.93 -25.71
CA LYS A 200 14.03 6.19 -26.47
C LYS A 200 14.18 7.45 -25.59
N THR A 201 13.76 7.41 -24.33
CA THR A 201 13.79 8.56 -23.40
C THR A 201 15.14 8.73 -22.68
N LEU A 202 15.92 7.66 -22.53
CA LEU A 202 17.22 7.69 -21.83
C LEU A 202 18.30 8.47 -22.59
N MET A 203 18.29 8.46 -23.93
CA MET A 203 19.31 9.15 -24.74
C MET A 203 19.13 10.67 -24.80
N LYS A 204 17.91 11.20 -24.58
CA LYS A 204 17.62 12.64 -24.72
C LYS A 204 18.07 13.48 -23.51
N ARG A 205 18.22 12.86 -22.34
CA ARG A 205 18.59 13.55 -21.08
C ARG A 205 20.07 13.89 -20.94
N LYS A 206 20.95 13.33 -21.76
CA LYS A 206 22.41 13.53 -21.65
C LYS A 206 22.92 14.87 -22.22
N ARG A 207 22.04 15.79 -22.64
CA ARG A 207 22.41 17.03 -23.37
C ARG A 207 21.94 18.35 -22.76
N ALA A 208 21.38 18.37 -21.54
CA ALA A 208 20.96 19.63 -20.93
C ALA A 208 21.41 19.70 -19.48
N THR A 209 22.59 20.26 -19.24
CA THR A 209 23.02 20.79 -17.93
C THR A 209 24.11 21.82 -18.17
N THR A 210 23.74 23.09 -18.06
CA THR A 210 24.58 24.19 -17.55
C THR A 210 23.64 25.18 -16.86
N ASP A 211 23.92 25.34 -15.57
CA ASP A 211 23.79 26.52 -14.70
C ASP A 211 22.40 27.19 -14.51
N ASP A 212 21.93 27.23 -13.27
CA ASP A 212 21.89 28.47 -12.48
C ASP A 212 21.43 28.20 -11.02
N GLU A 213 22.14 28.80 -10.07
CA GLU A 213 21.92 28.74 -8.61
C GLU A 213 21.01 29.89 -8.17
N SER A 214 19.93 29.58 -7.47
CA SER A 214 19.27 30.56 -6.59
C SER A 214 18.51 29.85 -5.47
N GLN A 215 18.82 30.27 -4.25
CA GLN A 215 18.30 29.75 -3.00
C GLN A 215 16.90 30.30 -2.72
N GLU A 216 15.91 29.42 -2.54
CA GLU A 216 14.63 29.74 -1.90
C GLU A 216 14.21 28.63 -0.94
N THR A 217 13.88 29.03 0.28
CA THR A 217 13.55 28.17 1.43
C THR A 217 12.26 27.36 1.23
N PRO A 218 12.18 26.08 1.64
CA PRO A 218 10.99 25.25 1.43
C PRO A 218 9.88 25.56 2.43
N LYS A 219 8.68 25.90 1.93
CA LYS A 219 7.44 25.96 2.70
C LYS A 219 6.92 24.53 2.96
N LYS A 220 6.67 24.21 4.23
CA LYS A 220 6.15 22.91 4.72
C LYS A 220 4.83 22.53 4.02
N THR A 221 4.74 21.28 3.56
CA THR A 221 3.53 20.66 3.03
C THR A 221 2.46 20.58 4.13
N LYS A 222 1.35 21.30 3.95
CA LYS A 222 0.17 21.16 4.81
C LYS A 222 -0.62 19.92 4.40
N SER A 223 -1.17 19.21 5.37
CA SER A 223 -2.06 18.06 5.19
C SER A 223 -3.17 18.38 4.18
N LEU A 224 -3.33 17.50 3.18
CA LEU A 224 -4.24 17.58 2.03
C LEU A 224 -5.45 18.50 2.25
N ASP A 225 -5.50 19.60 1.51
CA ASP A 225 -6.60 20.57 1.52
C ASP A 225 -7.92 19.98 0.96
N LEU A 226 -9.02 20.51 1.49
CA LEU A 226 -10.39 19.98 1.56
C LEU A 226 -11.24 20.08 0.28
N THR A 227 -10.69 20.57 -0.84
CA THR A 227 -11.48 20.99 -2.01
C THR A 227 -12.04 19.83 -2.85
N THR A 228 -11.25 18.77 -3.07
CA THR A 228 -11.70 17.53 -3.73
C THR A 228 -12.73 16.80 -2.86
N ASN A 229 -12.46 16.71 -1.55
CA ASN A 229 -13.36 16.13 -0.56
C ASN A 229 -14.70 16.86 -0.51
N GLY A 230 -14.72 18.19 -0.62
CA GLY A 230 -15.95 18.97 -0.64
C GLY A 230 -16.87 18.63 -1.81
N SER A 231 -16.29 18.45 -3.01
CA SER A 231 -17.08 18.09 -4.19
C SER A 231 -17.64 16.68 -4.12
N VAL A 232 -16.84 15.73 -3.64
CA VAL A 232 -17.27 14.33 -3.45
C VAL A 232 -18.35 14.23 -2.38
N LYS A 233 -18.17 14.86 -1.21
CA LYS A 233 -19.19 14.90 -0.14
C LYS A 233 -20.53 15.47 -0.62
N LYS A 234 -20.51 16.44 -1.53
CA LYS A 234 -21.73 17.03 -2.10
C LYS A 234 -22.47 16.02 -3.00
N MET A 235 -21.74 15.19 -3.76
CA MET A 235 -22.33 14.13 -4.56
C MET A 235 -22.89 13.00 -3.68
N GLU A 236 -22.19 12.64 -2.61
CA GLU A 236 -22.68 11.64 -1.65
C GLU A 236 -23.97 12.08 -0.95
N LYS A 237 -24.00 13.32 -0.47
CA LYS A 237 -25.20 13.89 0.15
C LYS A 237 -26.38 13.90 -0.81
N ARG A 238 -26.13 14.18 -2.09
CA ARG A 238 -27.16 14.15 -3.13
C ARG A 238 -27.65 12.72 -3.38
N GLY A 239 -26.76 11.75 -3.58
CA GLY A 239 -27.14 10.36 -3.82
C GLY A 239 -27.98 9.76 -2.69
N PHE A 240 -27.67 10.08 -1.43
CA PHE A 240 -28.51 9.68 -0.31
C PHE A 240 -29.88 10.37 -0.31
N SER A 241 -29.90 11.69 -0.57
CA SER A 241 -31.15 12.46 -0.67
C SER A 241 -32.07 11.92 -1.77
N ASP A 242 -31.49 11.54 -2.91
CA ASP A 242 -32.22 10.98 -4.05
C ASP A 242 -32.82 9.62 -3.69
N TYR A 243 -32.04 8.73 -3.06
CA TYR A 243 -32.53 7.44 -2.58
C TYR A 243 -33.67 7.58 -1.57
N PHE A 244 -33.49 8.44 -0.58
CA PHE A 244 -34.50 8.69 0.45
C PHE A 244 -35.80 9.24 -0.16
N THR A 245 -35.68 10.22 -1.06
CA THR A 245 -36.84 10.83 -1.72
C THR A 245 -37.54 9.85 -2.65
N SER A 246 -36.80 9.07 -3.46
CA SER A 246 -37.37 8.05 -4.35
C SER A 246 -38.18 7.02 -3.57
N THR A 247 -37.65 6.55 -2.44
CA THR A 247 -38.32 5.55 -1.60
C THR A 247 -39.65 6.07 -1.05
N ILE A 248 -39.68 7.33 -0.59
CA ILE A 248 -40.91 7.96 -0.09
C ILE A 248 -41.92 8.15 -1.23
N THR A 249 -41.47 8.68 -2.36
CA THR A 249 -42.34 8.92 -3.54
C THR A 249 -42.94 7.61 -4.04
N GLU A 250 -42.15 6.56 -4.25
CA GLU A 250 -42.63 5.24 -4.71
C GLU A 250 -43.62 4.61 -3.74
N THR A 251 -43.47 4.88 -2.44
CA THR A 251 -44.39 4.37 -1.42
C THR A 251 -45.73 5.11 -1.45
N LEU A 252 -45.70 6.44 -1.62
CA LEU A 252 -46.90 7.27 -1.73
C LEU A 252 -47.63 7.07 -3.06
N GLU A 253 -46.92 6.77 -4.14
CA GLU A 253 -47.56 6.41 -5.43
C GLU A 253 -48.36 5.11 -5.34
N LYS A 254 -47.91 4.16 -4.51
CA LYS A 254 -48.60 2.87 -4.29
C LYS A 254 -49.75 2.98 -3.30
N ASP A 255 -49.64 3.89 -2.33
CA ASP A 255 -50.68 4.16 -1.33
C ASP A 255 -50.77 5.66 -1.01
N PRO A 256 -51.57 6.42 -1.76
CA PRO A 256 -51.64 7.89 -1.62
C PRO A 256 -52.22 8.39 -0.29
N GLN A 257 -52.90 7.54 0.48
CA GLN A 257 -53.46 7.92 1.79
C GLN A 257 -52.55 7.56 2.96
N ARG A 258 -51.41 6.93 2.69
CA ARG A 258 -50.46 6.54 3.73
C ARG A 258 -49.82 7.77 4.37
N ASP A 259 -49.83 7.81 5.69
CA ASP A 259 -49.13 8.85 6.44
C ASP A 259 -47.61 8.73 6.23
N VAL A 260 -47.01 9.81 5.73
CA VAL A 260 -45.57 9.95 5.47
C VAL A 260 -44.74 9.62 6.72
N SER A 261 -45.26 9.92 7.92
CA SER A 261 -44.56 9.65 9.19
C SER A 261 -44.39 8.16 9.49
N THR A 262 -45.15 7.30 8.81
CA THR A 262 -45.18 5.83 8.99
C THR A 262 -44.39 5.06 7.91
N ILE A 263 -43.69 5.78 7.03
CA ILE A 263 -42.88 5.18 5.97
C ILE A 263 -41.49 4.86 6.53
N GLU A 264 -41.19 3.57 6.66
CA GLU A 264 -39.86 3.10 7.04
C GLU A 264 -38.95 3.02 5.81
N VAL A 265 -37.87 3.80 5.80
CA VAL A 265 -36.82 3.71 4.78
C VAL A 265 -35.78 2.67 5.22
N ASP A 266 -35.48 1.70 4.35
CA ASP A 266 -34.52 0.64 4.68
C ASP A 266 -33.07 1.17 4.66
N LEU A 267 -32.50 1.32 5.85
CA LEU A 267 -31.12 1.77 6.05
C LEU A 267 -30.16 0.60 6.33
N LYS A 268 -30.58 -0.65 6.13
CA LYS A 268 -29.69 -1.80 6.33
C LYS A 268 -28.50 -1.73 5.38
N LEU A 269 -27.35 -2.17 5.89
CA LEU A 269 -26.11 -2.17 5.11
C LEU A 269 -26.21 -3.01 3.83
N SER A 270 -27.01 -4.08 3.84
CA SER A 270 -27.29 -4.89 2.63
C SER A 270 -27.94 -4.09 1.50
N THR A 271 -28.78 -3.12 1.85
CA THR A 271 -29.57 -2.29 0.93
C THR A 271 -28.78 -1.07 0.48
N LEU A 272 -28.01 -0.46 1.39
CA LEU A 272 -27.18 0.71 1.08
C LEU A 272 -25.91 0.38 0.28
N LYS A 273 -25.34 -0.83 0.43
CA LYS A 273 -24.13 -1.26 -0.31
C LYS A 273 -24.23 -1.11 -1.84
N PRO A 274 -25.25 -1.64 -2.52
CA PRO A 274 -25.36 -1.51 -3.98
C PRO A 274 -25.57 -0.07 -4.44
N ILE A 275 -26.35 0.73 -3.71
CA ILE A 275 -26.59 2.15 -4.00
C ILE A 275 -25.28 2.94 -3.88
N HIS A 276 -24.52 2.68 -2.82
CA HIS A 276 -23.21 3.28 -2.63
C HIS A 276 -22.23 2.89 -3.73
N ALA A 277 -22.22 1.63 -4.17
CA ALA A 277 -21.38 1.18 -5.28
C ALA A 277 -21.71 1.90 -6.60
N GLN A 278 -22.99 2.13 -6.90
CA GLN A 278 -23.42 2.91 -8.07
C GLN A 278 -22.97 4.37 -7.97
N LEU A 279 -23.15 4.99 -6.81
CA LEU A 279 -22.68 6.35 -6.53
C LEU A 279 -21.15 6.47 -6.70
N LEU A 280 -20.38 5.47 -6.25
CA LEU A 280 -18.93 5.42 -6.46
C LEU A 280 -18.55 5.38 -7.94
N MET A 281 -19.31 4.66 -8.76
CA MET A 281 -19.11 4.64 -10.21
C MET A 281 -19.35 6.03 -10.82
N SER A 282 -20.44 6.70 -10.44
CA SER A 282 -20.73 8.07 -10.91
C SER A 282 -19.69 9.09 -10.45
N ILE A 283 -19.15 8.94 -9.24
CA ILE A 283 -18.04 9.77 -8.74
C ILE A 283 -16.79 9.54 -9.59
N TYR A 284 -16.47 8.29 -9.92
CA TYR A 284 -15.33 7.95 -10.76
C TYR A 284 -15.45 8.57 -12.15
N GLU A 285 -16.60 8.44 -12.80
CA GLU A 285 -16.89 9.06 -14.10
C GLU A 285 -16.79 10.59 -14.03
N PHE A 286 -17.35 11.21 -13.00
CA PHE A 286 -17.23 12.65 -12.77
C PHE A 286 -15.76 13.09 -12.68
N LEU A 287 -14.94 12.37 -11.90
CA LEU A 287 -13.52 12.67 -11.71
C LEU A 287 -12.71 12.52 -13.00
N GLN A 288 -13.10 11.60 -13.88
CA GLN A 288 -12.49 11.46 -15.20
C GLN A 288 -12.85 12.59 -16.17
N GLY A 289 -14.02 13.21 -16.00
CA GLY A 289 -14.49 14.31 -16.82
C GLY A 289 -13.69 15.60 -16.65
N GLU A 290 -13.88 16.55 -17.58
CA GLU A 290 -13.12 17.81 -17.61
C GLU A 290 -13.29 18.63 -16.31
N LYS A 291 -14.52 18.67 -15.77
CA LYS A 291 -14.83 19.35 -14.49
C LYS A 291 -14.15 18.65 -13.32
N GLY A 292 -14.17 17.32 -13.26
CA GLY A 292 -13.53 16.54 -12.20
C GLY A 292 -12.01 16.68 -12.21
N ARG A 293 -11.38 16.65 -13.39
CA ARG A 293 -9.93 16.89 -13.54
C ARG A 293 -9.52 18.28 -13.04
N LYS A 294 -10.33 19.33 -13.28
CA LYS A 294 -10.09 20.68 -12.74
C LYS A 294 -10.18 20.69 -11.21
N VAL A 295 -11.16 19.99 -10.63
CA VAL A 295 -11.29 19.84 -9.16
C VAL A 295 -10.08 19.12 -8.55
N LEU A 296 -9.61 18.03 -9.18
CA LEU A 296 -8.41 17.31 -8.76
C LEU A 296 -7.16 18.19 -8.81
N LEU A 297 -6.96 18.90 -9.92
CA LEU A 297 -5.81 19.79 -10.10
C LEU A 297 -5.80 20.92 -9.05
N ASN A 298 -6.95 21.52 -8.77
CA ASN A 298 -7.08 22.55 -7.74
C ASN A 298 -6.79 21.98 -6.35
N GLY A 299 -7.23 20.75 -6.05
CA GLY A 299 -6.87 20.06 -4.81
C GLY A 299 -5.38 19.78 -4.69
N TRP A 300 -4.72 19.40 -5.78
CA TRP A 300 -3.27 19.15 -5.78
C TRP A 300 -2.46 20.42 -5.58
N LYS A 301 -2.85 21.52 -6.22
CA LYS A 301 -2.24 22.84 -6.01
C LYS A 301 -2.40 23.29 -4.56
N ALA A 302 -3.60 23.18 -4.02
CA ALA A 302 -3.89 23.58 -2.64
C ALA A 302 -3.12 22.74 -1.61
N ALA A 303 -2.85 21.46 -1.91
CA ALA A 303 -2.06 20.56 -1.08
C ALA A 303 -0.53 20.66 -1.30
N GLY A 304 -0.05 21.53 -2.19
CA GLY A 304 1.39 21.66 -2.50
C GLY A 304 1.98 20.48 -3.29
N ILE A 305 1.12 19.60 -3.83
CA ILE A 305 1.54 18.37 -4.53
C ILE A 305 2.08 18.71 -5.92
N THR A 306 1.50 19.71 -6.58
CA THR A 306 1.94 20.13 -7.93
C THR A 306 3.38 20.61 -7.89
N GLU A 307 3.73 21.42 -6.89
CA GLU A 307 5.07 21.94 -6.65
C GLU A 307 6.05 20.81 -6.28
N ALA A 308 5.64 19.86 -5.42
CA ALA A 308 6.46 18.71 -5.07
C ALA A 308 6.78 17.82 -6.28
N VAL A 309 5.81 17.58 -7.16
CA VAL A 309 5.99 16.80 -8.40
C VAL A 309 6.88 17.54 -9.39
N GLU A 310 6.75 18.86 -9.51
CA GLU A 310 7.62 19.68 -10.35
C GLU A 310 9.07 19.71 -9.84
N SER A 311 9.26 19.85 -8.53
CA SER A 311 10.56 19.76 -7.88
C SER A 311 11.21 18.39 -8.06
N ALA A 312 10.45 17.30 -7.90
CA ALA A 312 10.93 15.94 -8.16
C ALA A 312 11.32 15.71 -9.62
N ARG A 313 10.53 16.23 -10.58
CA ARG A 313 10.85 16.17 -12.02
C ARG A 313 12.12 16.94 -12.39
N LYS A 314 12.44 17.99 -11.62
CA LYS A 314 13.65 18.80 -11.74
C LYS A 314 14.80 18.32 -10.85
N TRP A 315 14.68 17.15 -10.19
CA TRP A 315 15.66 16.58 -9.24
C TRP A 315 15.99 17.46 -8.02
N ARG A 316 15.15 18.45 -7.72
CA ARG A 316 15.26 19.29 -6.50
C ARG A 316 14.39 18.70 -5.39
N ILE A 317 14.61 17.44 -5.04
CA ILE A 317 13.95 16.87 -3.86
C ILE A 317 14.77 17.32 -2.65
N PRO A 318 14.20 18.08 -1.70
CA PRO A 318 14.93 18.44 -0.49
C PRO A 318 15.37 17.16 0.23
N THR A 319 16.66 17.03 0.48
CA THR A 319 17.27 15.94 1.29
C THR A 319 17.02 16.11 2.79
N LEU A 320 16.32 17.17 3.20
CA LEU A 320 16.00 17.44 4.59
C LEU A 320 14.79 16.62 5.04
N ASP A 321 15.09 15.63 5.87
CA ASP A 321 14.14 14.92 6.72
C ASP A 321 13.31 15.93 7.54
N PRO A 322 11.96 15.93 7.41
CA PRO A 322 11.09 16.82 8.17
C PRO A 322 11.04 16.52 9.68
N PHE A 323 11.74 15.48 10.16
CA PHE A 323 11.81 15.07 11.56
C PHE A 323 13.19 15.16 12.21
N MET A 324 14.18 15.76 11.54
CA MET A 324 15.40 16.18 12.25
C MET A 324 15.15 17.53 12.95
N PRO A 325 15.55 17.68 14.22
CA PRO A 325 15.36 18.92 14.99
C PRO A 325 16.10 20.12 14.38
#